data_AF-A0A7Y8MT21-F1
#
_entry.id   AF-A0A7Y8MT21-F1
#
_cell.length_a   1.000
_cell.length_b   1.000
_cell.length_c   1.000
_cell.angle_alpha   90.00
_cell.angle_beta   90.00
_cell.angle_gamma   90.00
#
_symmetry.space_group_name_H-M   'P 1'
#
loop_
_entity.id
_entity.type
_entity.pdbx_description
1 polymer ?
#
loop_
_entity_poly.entity_id
_entity_poly.type
_entity_poly.pdbx_seq_one_letter_code
_entity_poly.pdbx_strand_id
1 'polypeptide(L)'
;MARFLFLHGSWHGAWCWHKVLPAMRAAGHEALAIDLPGRGRAPATPLFVGLSRMVRQAEAALSQREKTTIVVHSRNGIVASSLAERAPERIARVIYLAAYMLPSGKRVLDYIPDKGSLLTGQVTINRRALWDWLKPEAYQAALYADCSDADVALAQALLVREPLRPALTRLHLTDERYGSVPRGYIRLTDDRAVSLSLQDRLLGETKVDRVESIAASHSAYFSQPERLAEAVLKIAGR
;
A
#
# COMPACT_ATOMS: atom_id res chain seq x y z
N MET A 1 3.45 -8.22 -22.75
CA MET A 1 3.74 -8.61 -21.35
C MET A 1 4.25 -7.40 -20.59
N ALA A 2 3.84 -7.20 -19.33
CA ALA A 2 4.30 -6.10 -18.48
C ALA A 2 4.54 -6.64 -17.07
N ARG A 3 5.41 -5.98 -16.29
CA ARG A 3 5.76 -6.40 -14.94
C ARG A 3 5.10 -5.53 -13.88
N PHE A 4 4.52 -6.18 -12.88
CA PHE A 4 3.84 -5.57 -11.75
C PHE A 4 4.48 -6.00 -10.42
N LEU A 5 4.77 -5.03 -9.55
CA LEU A 5 5.23 -5.24 -8.18
C LEU A 5 4.17 -4.76 -7.20
N PHE A 6 3.65 -5.67 -6.38
CA PHE A 6 2.62 -5.42 -5.39
C PHE A 6 3.24 -5.23 -4.00
N LEU A 7 2.94 -4.11 -3.36
CA LEU A 7 3.39 -3.74 -2.02
C LEU A 7 2.20 -3.66 -1.06
N HIS A 8 2.22 -4.50 -0.03
CA HIS A 8 1.17 -4.59 0.99
C HIS A 8 1.07 -3.33 1.87
N GLY A 9 -0.04 -3.16 2.57
CA GLY A 9 -0.26 -2.11 3.58
C GLY A 9 0.37 -2.42 4.94
N SER A 10 0.07 -1.63 5.96
CA SER A 10 0.55 -1.91 7.32
C SER A 10 0.02 -3.23 7.86
N TRP A 11 0.79 -3.86 8.75
CA TRP A 11 0.50 -5.14 9.42
C TRP A 11 0.45 -6.38 8.52
N HIS A 12 0.27 -6.19 7.22
CA HIS A 12 0.18 -7.24 6.21
C HIS A 12 1.55 -7.68 5.70
N GLY A 13 1.57 -8.74 4.89
CA GLY A 13 2.69 -9.16 4.05
C GLY A 13 2.22 -9.43 2.61
N ALA A 14 3.10 -9.97 1.77
CA ALA A 14 2.84 -10.33 0.37
C ALA A 14 1.62 -11.25 0.21
N TRP A 15 1.31 -12.06 1.23
CA TRP A 15 0.20 -13.00 1.28
C TRP A 15 -1.17 -12.36 1.02
N CYS A 16 -1.34 -11.05 1.28
CA CYS A 16 -2.61 -10.38 1.03
C CYS A 16 -2.98 -10.31 -0.46
N TRP A 17 -1.99 -10.41 -1.35
CA TRP A 17 -2.20 -10.34 -2.78
C TRP A 17 -2.53 -11.69 -3.43
N HIS A 18 -2.64 -12.78 -2.67
CA HIS A 18 -2.71 -14.13 -3.23
C HIS A 18 -3.91 -14.36 -4.18
N LYS A 19 -5.02 -13.62 -4.02
CA LYS A 19 -6.17 -13.70 -4.93
C LYS A 19 -6.04 -12.81 -6.18
N VAL A 20 -5.27 -11.72 -6.12
CA VAL A 20 -5.10 -10.77 -7.24
C VAL A 20 -4.04 -11.25 -8.22
N LEU A 21 -2.93 -11.83 -7.73
CA LEU A 21 -1.81 -12.25 -8.57
C LEU A 21 -2.21 -13.26 -9.67
N PRO A 22 -3.11 -14.25 -9.44
CA PRO A 22 -3.59 -15.14 -10.50
C PRO A 22 -4.28 -14.39 -11.64
N ALA A 23 -5.16 -13.44 -11.35
CA ALA A 23 -5.86 -12.64 -12.36
C ALA A 23 -4.89 -11.83 -13.23
N MET A 24 -3.88 -11.22 -12.61
CA MET A 24 -2.82 -10.49 -13.32
C MET A 24 -2.01 -11.40 -14.26
N ARG A 25 -1.73 -12.63 -13.84
CA ARG A 25 -1.00 -13.64 -14.65
C ARG A 25 -1.85 -14.19 -15.78
N ALA A 26 -3.13 -14.44 -15.53
CA ALA A 26 -4.09 -14.87 -16.54
C ALA A 26 -4.23 -13.83 -17.67
N ALA A 27 -4.10 -12.54 -17.35
CA ALA A 27 -4.04 -11.45 -18.32
C ALA A 27 -2.68 -11.35 -19.09
N GLY A 28 -1.74 -12.28 -18.89
CA GLY A 28 -0.47 -12.31 -19.62
C GLY A 28 0.61 -11.36 -19.09
N HIS A 29 0.54 -10.99 -17.80
CA HIS A 29 1.51 -10.12 -17.14
C HIS A 29 2.32 -10.85 -16.06
N GLU A 30 3.54 -10.37 -15.83
CA GLU A 30 4.32 -10.81 -14.68
C GLU A 30 3.86 -10.06 -13.43
N ALA A 31 3.47 -10.78 -12.39
CA ALA A 31 2.99 -10.20 -11.14
C ALA A 31 3.70 -10.83 -9.93
N LEU A 32 4.39 -9.97 -9.17
CA LEU A 32 5.13 -10.31 -7.97
C LEU A 32 4.63 -9.48 -6.78
N ALA A 33 4.41 -10.12 -5.64
CA ALA A 33 4.27 -9.44 -4.35
C ALA A 33 5.50 -9.74 -3.50
N ILE A 34 5.97 -8.77 -2.71
CA ILE A 34 7.10 -8.95 -1.79
C ILE A 34 6.70 -8.63 -0.36
N ASP A 35 7.38 -9.28 0.58
CA ASP A 35 7.34 -8.90 1.98
C ASP A 35 8.32 -7.75 2.23
N LEU A 36 7.82 -6.66 2.81
CA LEU A 36 8.67 -5.58 3.28
C LEU A 36 9.27 -5.95 4.66
N PRO A 37 10.45 -5.42 5.04
CA PRO A 37 11.17 -5.86 6.25
C PRO A 37 10.34 -5.79 7.54
N GLY A 38 10.32 -6.85 8.32
CA GLY A 38 9.52 -6.97 9.55
C GLY A 38 8.10 -7.49 9.32
N ARG A 39 7.76 -7.90 8.10
CA ARG A 39 6.45 -8.43 7.72
C ARG A 39 6.58 -9.73 6.94
N GLY A 40 5.53 -10.54 6.99
CA GLY A 40 5.46 -11.84 6.33
C GLY A 40 6.73 -12.68 6.56
N ARG A 41 7.35 -13.14 5.47
CA ARG A 41 8.56 -13.98 5.49
C ARG A 41 9.87 -13.18 5.51
N ALA A 42 9.83 -11.86 5.72
CA ALA A 42 11.01 -11.00 5.81
C ALA A 42 11.27 -10.58 7.27
N PRO A 43 11.82 -11.46 8.14
CA PRO A 43 11.98 -11.16 9.55
C PRO A 43 12.87 -9.93 9.78
N ALA A 44 12.42 -9.02 10.63
CA ALA A 44 13.22 -7.92 11.13
C ALA A 44 12.63 -7.39 12.43
N THR A 45 13.49 -7.00 13.37
CA THR A 45 13.06 -6.27 14.57
C THR A 45 12.50 -4.90 14.15
N PRO A 46 11.25 -4.56 14.50
CA PRO A 46 10.61 -3.31 14.07
C PRO A 46 11.43 -2.05 14.36
N LEU A 47 12.15 -2.04 15.49
CA LEU A 47 13.06 -0.98 15.90
C LEU A 47 14.11 -0.62 14.81
N PHE A 48 14.54 -1.59 14.01
CA PHE A 48 15.57 -1.43 12.97
C PHE A 48 14.99 -1.35 11.56
N VAL A 49 13.69 -1.10 11.43
CA VAL A 49 13.04 -0.93 10.13
C VAL A 49 12.63 0.52 9.94
N GLY A 50 13.40 1.24 9.11
CA GLY A 50 13.05 2.58 8.63
C GLY A 50 12.63 2.59 7.16
N LEU A 51 12.10 3.72 6.69
CA LEU A 51 11.62 3.89 5.32
C LEU A 51 12.69 3.51 4.27
N SER A 52 13.94 3.96 4.44
CA SER A 52 15.02 3.66 3.50
C SER A 52 15.30 2.16 3.35
N ARG A 53 15.15 1.37 4.43
CA ARG A 53 15.32 -0.09 4.40
C ARG A 53 14.17 -0.75 3.62
N MET A 54 12.94 -0.27 3.79
CA MET A 54 11.78 -0.74 3.02
C MET A 54 11.92 -0.40 1.53
N VAL A 55 12.38 0.82 1.21
CA VAL A 55 12.62 1.26 -0.17
C VAL A 55 13.70 0.40 -0.84
N ARG A 56 14.82 0.11 -0.17
CA ARG A 56 15.86 -0.79 -0.72
C ARG A 56 15.33 -2.20 -0.99
N GLN A 57 14.48 -2.74 -0.12
CA GLN A 57 13.85 -4.04 -0.35
C GLN A 57 12.96 -4.02 -1.60
N ALA A 58 12.18 -2.95 -1.79
CA ALA A 58 11.33 -2.80 -2.97
C ALA A 58 12.14 -2.55 -4.26
N GLU A 59 13.20 -1.75 -4.19
CA GLU A 59 14.13 -1.49 -5.29
C GLU A 59 14.81 -2.77 -5.80
N ALA A 60 15.18 -3.68 -4.90
CA ALA A 60 15.78 -4.96 -5.23
C ALA A 60 14.81 -5.89 -6.00
N ALA A 61 13.49 -5.70 -5.86
CA ALA A 61 12.47 -6.48 -6.54
C ALA A 61 12.08 -5.93 -7.92
N LEU A 62 12.52 -4.72 -8.26
CA LEU A 62 12.32 -4.13 -9.58
C LEU A 62 13.12 -4.92 -10.63
N SER A 63 12.58 -5.05 -11.85
CA SER A 63 13.31 -5.66 -12.96
C SER A 63 14.58 -4.86 -13.29
N GLN A 64 15.59 -5.59 -13.79
CA GLN A 64 16.84 -5.01 -14.28
C GLN A 64 16.77 -4.67 -15.78
N ARG A 65 15.77 -5.19 -16.49
CA ARG A 65 15.68 -5.08 -17.97
C ARG A 65 14.56 -4.15 -18.44
N GLU A 66 13.46 -4.11 -17.70
CA GLU A 66 12.26 -3.37 -18.08
C GLU A 66 11.70 -2.59 -16.90
N LYS A 67 10.94 -1.53 -17.19
CA LYS A 67 10.32 -0.72 -16.16
C LYS A 67 9.19 -1.50 -15.47
N THR A 68 9.10 -1.37 -14.16
CA THR A 68 8.08 -2.06 -13.35
C THR A 68 6.91 -1.12 -13.02
N THR A 69 5.67 -1.60 -13.13
CA THR A 69 4.50 -0.90 -12.55
C THR A 69 4.37 -1.30 -11.09
N ILE A 70 4.30 -0.34 -10.18
CA ILE A 70 4.14 -0.61 -8.75
C ILE A 70 2.67 -0.46 -8.39
N VAL A 71 2.09 -1.42 -7.69
CA VAL A 71 0.78 -1.33 -7.05
C VAL A 71 1.00 -1.33 -5.55
N VAL A 72 0.55 -0.30 -4.84
CA VAL A 72 0.83 -0.12 -3.43
C VAL A 72 -0.44 0.15 -2.63
N HIS A 73 -0.59 -0.54 -1.50
CA HIS A 73 -1.76 -0.41 -0.65
C HIS A 73 -1.49 0.42 0.60
N SER A 74 -2.46 1.25 0.99
CA SER A 74 -2.55 1.87 2.31
C SER A 74 -1.29 2.64 2.71
N ARG A 75 -0.83 2.50 3.96
CA ARG A 75 0.28 3.26 4.55
C ARG A 75 1.58 3.20 3.75
N ASN A 76 1.85 2.09 3.06
CA ASN A 76 3.10 1.91 2.32
C ASN A 76 3.13 2.66 0.99
N GLY A 77 2.11 3.47 0.66
CA GLY A 77 2.19 4.47 -0.41
C GLY A 77 3.47 5.33 -0.30
N ILE A 78 3.93 5.62 0.91
CA ILE A 78 5.20 6.32 1.17
C ILE A 78 6.42 5.57 0.65
N VAL A 79 6.41 4.22 0.67
CA VAL A 79 7.50 3.39 0.16
C VAL A 79 7.56 3.50 -1.36
N ALA A 80 6.41 3.44 -2.04
CA ALA A 80 6.36 3.59 -3.49
C ALA A 80 6.73 5.01 -3.93
N SER A 81 6.29 6.06 -3.21
CA SER A 81 6.70 7.44 -3.49
C SER A 81 8.21 7.62 -3.34
N SER A 82 8.81 7.13 -2.26
CA SER A 82 10.26 7.20 -2.07
C SER A 82 11.05 6.30 -3.03
N LEU A 83 10.45 5.20 -3.52
CA LEU A 83 11.06 4.39 -4.56
C LEU A 83 11.04 5.10 -5.92
N ALA A 84 9.94 5.77 -6.27
CA ALA A 84 9.85 6.63 -7.45
C ALA A 84 10.80 7.82 -7.40
N GLU A 85 11.02 8.38 -6.21
CA GLU A 85 12.09 9.36 -6.02
C GLU A 85 13.48 8.73 -6.26
N ARG A 86 13.71 7.51 -5.79
CA ARG A 86 15.05 6.90 -5.83
C ARG A 86 15.44 6.31 -7.20
N ALA A 87 14.49 5.75 -7.94
CA ALA A 87 14.74 5.06 -9.20
C ALA A 87 13.62 5.31 -10.24
N PRO A 88 13.32 6.58 -10.59
CA PRO A 88 12.23 6.92 -11.51
C PRO A 88 12.40 6.26 -12.89
N GLU A 89 13.63 6.09 -13.35
CA GLU A 89 13.98 5.45 -14.62
C GLU A 89 13.61 3.96 -14.67
N ARG A 90 13.44 3.29 -13.51
CA ARG A 90 13.09 1.87 -13.40
C ARG A 90 11.59 1.63 -13.21
N ILE A 91 10.80 2.70 -13.07
CA ILE A 91 9.37 2.62 -12.76
C ILE A 91 8.55 3.10 -13.94
N ALA A 92 7.61 2.27 -14.37
CA ALA A 92 6.69 2.61 -15.45
C ALA A 92 5.55 3.49 -14.93
N ARG A 93 5.06 3.18 -13.71
CA ARG A 93 3.95 3.86 -13.04
C ARG A 93 3.87 3.44 -11.58
N VAL A 94 3.29 4.30 -10.74
CA VAL A 94 2.80 3.93 -9.40
C VAL A 94 1.27 3.96 -9.34
N ILE A 95 0.64 2.90 -8.89
CA ILE A 95 -0.80 2.78 -8.69
C ILE A 95 -1.06 2.68 -7.19
N TYR A 96 -1.71 3.70 -6.64
CA TYR A 96 -2.03 3.82 -5.21
C TYR A 96 -3.43 3.27 -4.94
N LEU A 97 -3.54 2.13 -4.25
CA LEU A 97 -4.80 1.54 -3.81
C LEU A 97 -5.13 2.03 -2.41
N ALA A 98 -6.12 2.93 -2.26
CA ALA A 98 -6.50 3.56 -0.99
C ALA A 98 -5.28 3.92 -0.12
N ALA A 99 -4.23 4.44 -0.77
CA ALA A 99 -2.90 4.52 -0.20
C ALA A 99 -2.50 5.96 0.15
N TYR A 100 -1.57 6.08 1.10
CA TYR A 100 -1.01 7.36 1.54
C TYR A 100 -0.08 7.92 0.46
N MET A 101 -0.65 8.72 -0.44
CA MET A 101 0.05 9.46 -1.49
C MET A 101 0.29 10.89 -1.01
N LEU A 102 1.33 11.07 -0.20
CA LEU A 102 1.62 12.33 0.48
C LEU A 102 2.49 13.26 -0.37
N PRO A 103 2.32 14.60 -0.27
CA PRO A 103 3.23 15.54 -0.89
C PRO A 103 4.60 15.57 -0.18
N SER A 104 5.59 16.15 -0.85
CA SER A 104 6.94 16.35 -0.30
C SER A 104 6.87 17.13 1.02
N GLY A 105 7.74 16.80 1.96
CA GLY A 105 7.79 17.42 3.27
C GLY A 105 6.73 16.94 4.26
N LYS A 106 5.86 15.97 3.93
CA LYS A 106 4.88 15.41 4.88
C LYS A 106 5.29 14.06 5.45
N ARG A 107 4.59 13.62 6.49
CA ARG A 107 4.69 12.31 7.14
C ARG A 107 3.30 11.68 7.25
N VAL A 108 3.24 10.36 7.39
CA VAL A 108 1.96 9.65 7.67
C VAL A 108 1.28 10.22 8.91
N LEU A 109 2.06 10.52 9.97
CA LEU A 109 1.51 11.09 11.20
C LEU A 109 0.83 12.45 11.01
N ASP A 110 1.14 13.21 9.96
CA ASP A 110 0.48 14.50 9.73
C ASP A 110 -0.97 14.33 9.20
N TYR A 111 -1.38 13.08 8.91
CA TYR A 111 -2.73 12.68 8.43
C TYR A 111 -3.44 11.76 9.43
N ILE A 112 -2.90 11.61 10.65
CA ILE A 112 -3.51 10.83 11.74
C ILE A 112 -3.79 11.80 12.90
N PRO A 113 -4.98 11.76 13.53
CA PRO A 113 -6.08 10.84 13.27
C PRO A 113 -6.86 11.18 11.99
N ASP A 114 -7.24 10.13 11.26
CA ASP A 114 -8.31 10.19 10.27
C ASP A 114 -9.65 10.07 11.02
N LYS A 115 -10.40 11.17 11.12
CA LYS A 115 -11.64 11.22 11.89
C LYS A 115 -12.72 10.28 11.35
N GLY A 116 -12.67 9.92 10.06
CA GLY A 116 -13.59 8.97 9.45
C GLY A 116 -13.15 7.51 9.58
N SER A 117 -11.97 7.24 10.14
CA SER A 117 -11.39 5.91 10.23
C SER A 117 -11.82 5.17 11.49
N LEU A 118 -12.24 3.91 11.32
CA LEU A 118 -12.47 2.97 12.41
C LEU A 118 -11.18 2.43 13.04
N LEU A 119 -10.00 2.78 12.49
CA LEU A 119 -8.71 2.50 13.13
C LEU A 119 -8.42 3.46 14.29
N THR A 120 -9.08 4.62 14.34
CA THR A 120 -8.88 5.63 15.39
C THR A 120 -9.24 5.05 16.77
N GLY A 121 -8.28 5.06 17.70
CA GLY A 121 -8.44 4.44 19.04
C GLY A 121 -8.23 2.92 19.09
N GLN A 122 -8.04 2.26 17.94
CA GLN A 122 -7.86 0.81 17.85
C GLN A 122 -6.41 0.37 17.67
N VAL A 123 -5.45 1.31 17.67
CA VAL A 123 -4.03 1.02 17.49
C VAL A 123 -3.27 1.16 18.80
N THR A 124 -2.62 0.08 19.23
CA THR A 124 -1.69 0.06 20.35
C THR A 124 -0.31 0.47 19.86
N ILE A 125 0.33 1.44 20.53
CA ILE A 125 1.66 1.95 20.14
C ILE A 125 2.68 1.62 21.22
N ASN A 126 3.76 0.91 20.85
CA ASN A 126 4.92 0.74 21.69
C ASN A 126 6.03 1.72 21.29
N ARG A 127 6.18 2.81 22.05
CA ARG A 127 7.17 3.87 21.76
C ARG A 127 8.62 3.44 21.99
N ARG A 128 8.87 2.48 22.89
CA ARG A 128 10.24 2.00 23.19
C ARG A 128 10.76 1.08 22.08
N ALA A 129 9.93 0.15 21.63
CA ALA A 129 10.28 -0.81 20.60
C ALA A 129 9.93 -0.33 19.18
N LEU A 130 9.33 0.87 19.05
CA LEU A 130 8.95 1.55 17.81
C LEU A 130 8.14 0.67 16.85
N TRP A 131 7.06 0.09 17.38
CA TRP A 131 6.04 -0.59 16.59
C TRP A 131 4.63 -0.19 17.02
N ASP A 132 3.68 -0.39 16.10
CA ASP A 132 2.25 -0.32 16.39
C ASP A 132 1.54 -1.64 16.06
N TRP A 133 0.38 -1.85 16.66
CA TRP A 133 -0.41 -3.06 16.51
C TRP A 133 -1.89 -2.73 16.49
N LEU A 134 -2.58 -3.18 15.45
CA LEU A 134 -4.04 -3.09 15.39
C LEU A 134 -4.65 -4.14 16.33
N LYS A 135 -5.60 -3.70 17.15
CA LYS A 135 -6.37 -4.57 18.04
C LYS A 135 -7.24 -5.54 17.22
N PRO A 136 -7.27 -6.84 17.55
CA PRO A 136 -8.02 -7.85 16.79
C PRO A 136 -9.51 -7.54 16.61
N GLU A 137 -10.13 -6.88 17.59
CA GLU A 137 -11.55 -6.53 17.58
C GLU A 137 -11.89 -5.54 16.44
N ALA A 138 -10.90 -4.81 15.93
CA ALA A 138 -11.08 -3.86 14.84
C ALA A 138 -10.90 -4.48 13.45
N TYR A 139 -10.37 -5.70 13.32
CA TYR A 139 -9.98 -6.27 12.03
C TYR A 139 -11.14 -6.34 11.05
N GLN A 140 -12.24 -6.99 11.44
CA GLN A 140 -13.39 -7.16 10.57
C GLN A 140 -14.03 -5.82 10.21
N ALA A 141 -14.37 -5.00 11.21
CA ALA A 141 -15.09 -3.76 10.99
C ALA A 141 -14.28 -2.71 10.20
N ALA A 142 -12.97 -2.62 10.43
CA ALA A 142 -12.13 -1.58 9.83
C ALA A 142 -11.43 -2.03 8.53
N LEU A 143 -10.91 -3.26 8.46
CA LEU A 143 -10.08 -3.72 7.33
C LEU A 143 -10.80 -4.66 6.37
N TYR A 144 -11.77 -5.44 6.85
CA TYR A 144 -12.31 -6.60 6.13
C TYR A 144 -13.85 -6.61 6.10
N ALA A 145 -14.48 -5.44 6.07
CA ALA A 145 -15.91 -5.29 6.30
C ALA A 145 -16.80 -5.98 5.25
N ASP A 146 -16.25 -6.22 4.06
CA ASP A 146 -16.87 -6.88 2.91
C ASP A 146 -16.14 -8.17 2.50
N CYS A 147 -15.25 -8.69 3.36
CA CYS A 147 -14.51 -9.91 3.09
C CYS A 147 -15.19 -11.12 3.74
N SER A 148 -14.85 -12.32 3.25
CA SER A 148 -15.35 -13.58 3.82
C SER A 148 -14.73 -13.87 5.19
N ASP A 149 -15.40 -14.67 6.03
CA ASP A 149 -14.85 -15.11 7.32
C ASP A 149 -13.51 -15.85 7.16
N ALA A 150 -13.33 -16.58 6.06
CA ALA A 150 -12.08 -17.26 5.74
C ALA A 150 -10.93 -16.27 5.51
N ASP A 151 -11.20 -15.13 4.85
CA ASP A 151 -10.19 -14.08 4.65
C ASP A 151 -9.85 -13.39 5.97
N VAL A 152 -10.85 -13.14 6.82
CA VAL A 152 -10.65 -12.56 8.15
C VAL A 152 -9.82 -13.51 9.03
N ALA A 153 -10.12 -14.80 9.02
CA ALA A 153 -9.37 -15.82 9.77
C ALA A 153 -7.91 -15.94 9.27
N LEU A 154 -7.70 -15.92 7.95
CA LEU A 154 -6.36 -15.89 7.35
C LEU A 154 -5.58 -14.66 7.84
N ALA A 155 -6.21 -13.48 7.78
CA ALA A 155 -5.59 -12.24 8.23
C ALA A 155 -5.26 -12.27 9.74
N GLN A 156 -6.19 -12.72 10.58
CA GLN A 156 -5.97 -12.88 12.01
C GLN A 156 -4.72 -13.73 12.32
N ALA A 157 -4.48 -14.78 11.54
CA ALA A 157 -3.32 -15.64 11.71
C ALA A 157 -2.00 -15.02 11.22
N LEU A 158 -2.04 -14.03 10.33
CA LEU A 158 -0.86 -13.55 9.59
C LEU A 158 -0.50 -12.08 9.81
N LEU A 159 -1.39 -11.28 10.40
CA LEU A 159 -1.07 -9.89 10.73
C LEU A 159 0.06 -9.84 11.77
N VAL A 160 0.95 -8.86 11.60
CA VAL A 160 2.10 -8.64 12.51
C VAL A 160 2.24 -7.18 12.93
N ARG A 161 3.04 -6.94 13.97
CA ARG A 161 3.37 -5.59 14.45
C ARG A 161 4.00 -4.76 13.32
N GLU A 162 3.50 -3.56 13.10
CA GLU A 162 3.99 -2.66 12.07
C GLU A 162 5.14 -1.80 12.61
N PRO A 163 6.28 -1.67 11.90
CA PRO A 163 7.31 -0.73 12.27
C PRO A 163 6.82 0.72 12.23
N LEU A 164 7.05 1.48 13.31
CA LEU A 164 6.53 2.84 13.46
C LEU A 164 7.40 3.89 12.75
N ARG A 165 8.73 3.67 12.67
CA ARG A 165 9.69 4.66 12.13
C ARG A 165 9.35 5.20 10.72
N PRO A 166 8.90 4.39 9.75
CA PRO A 166 8.52 4.90 8.43
C PRO A 166 7.41 5.96 8.51
N ALA A 167 6.41 5.76 9.38
CA ALA A 167 5.31 6.71 9.54
C ALA A 167 5.77 8.07 10.13
N LEU A 168 6.91 8.08 10.83
CA LEU A 168 7.56 9.27 11.38
C LEU A 168 8.48 9.98 10.37
N THR A 169 8.79 9.34 9.24
CA THR A 169 9.80 9.82 8.30
C THR A 169 9.21 10.87 7.38
N ARG A 170 9.83 12.06 7.33
CA ARG A 170 9.43 13.12 6.40
C ARG A 170 9.85 12.74 4.98
N LEU A 171 8.92 12.84 4.04
CA LEU A 171 9.22 12.54 2.65
C LEU A 171 10.02 13.68 2.02
N HIS A 172 10.98 13.32 1.18
CA HIS A 172 11.72 14.23 0.32
C HIS A 172 11.50 13.74 -1.11
N LEU A 173 10.64 14.45 -1.83
CA LEU A 173 10.22 14.11 -3.19
C LEU A 173 10.43 15.36 -4.08
N THR A 174 10.89 15.18 -5.31
CA THR A 174 11.06 16.28 -6.28
C THR A 174 10.20 16.08 -7.53
N ASP A 175 9.95 17.17 -8.25
CA ASP A 175 9.17 17.13 -9.49
C ASP A 175 9.92 16.40 -10.61
N GLU A 176 11.24 16.52 -10.67
CA GLU A 176 12.08 15.89 -11.70
C GLU A 176 12.18 14.38 -11.53
N ARG A 177 12.06 13.89 -10.28
CA ARG A 177 12.24 12.48 -9.94
C ARG A 177 10.91 11.81 -9.65
N TYR A 178 10.41 11.90 -8.42
CA TYR A 178 9.08 11.41 -8.09
C TYR A 178 8.01 11.94 -9.05
N GLY A 179 7.99 13.26 -9.29
CA GLY A 179 6.98 13.90 -10.14
C GLY A 179 7.00 13.46 -11.61
N SER A 180 8.12 12.96 -12.13
CA SER A 180 8.22 12.50 -13.53
C SER A 180 7.63 11.10 -13.75
N VAL A 181 7.32 10.36 -12.68
CA VAL A 181 6.71 9.02 -12.77
C VAL A 181 5.19 9.13 -12.86
N PRO A 182 4.54 8.56 -13.90
CA PRO A 182 3.09 8.48 -14.01
C PRO A 182 2.46 7.80 -12.80
N ARG A 183 1.26 8.23 -12.42
CA ARG A 183 0.62 7.81 -11.18
C ARG A 183 -0.89 7.77 -11.31
N GLY A 184 -1.47 6.65 -10.89
CA GLY A 184 -2.91 6.47 -10.79
C GLY A 184 -3.33 6.14 -9.36
N TYR A 185 -4.61 6.34 -9.07
CA TYR A 185 -5.21 6.03 -7.78
C TYR A 185 -6.42 5.11 -7.95
N ILE A 186 -6.53 4.09 -7.10
CA ILE A 186 -7.72 3.25 -6.99
C ILE A 186 -8.36 3.60 -5.65
N ARG A 187 -9.51 4.27 -5.74
CA ARG A 187 -10.32 4.69 -4.60
C ARG A 187 -11.24 3.56 -4.16
N LEU A 188 -11.29 3.32 -2.86
CA LEU A 188 -12.19 2.33 -2.25
C LEU A 188 -13.31 3.10 -1.55
N THR A 189 -14.52 3.05 -2.11
CA THR A 189 -15.60 3.97 -1.70
C THR A 189 -16.26 3.58 -0.37
N ASP A 190 -16.11 2.32 0.06
CA ASP A 190 -16.64 1.82 1.33
C ASP A 190 -15.53 1.57 2.36
N ASP A 191 -14.36 2.18 2.14
CA ASP A 191 -13.19 2.05 3.01
C ASP A 191 -13.44 2.68 4.39
N ARG A 192 -13.22 1.87 5.43
CA ARG A 192 -13.40 2.23 6.85
C ARG A 192 -12.07 2.40 7.58
N ALA A 193 -10.95 2.19 6.91
CA ALA A 193 -9.60 2.33 7.44
C ALA A 193 -8.90 3.59 6.94
N VAL A 194 -8.89 3.81 5.63
CA VAL A 194 -8.48 5.08 5.00
C VAL A 194 -9.76 5.71 4.47
N SER A 195 -10.36 6.58 5.28
CA SER A 195 -11.70 7.09 5.01
C SER A 195 -11.77 7.77 3.64
N LEU A 196 -12.95 7.79 3.04
CA LEU A 196 -13.18 8.48 1.79
C LEU A 196 -12.73 9.95 1.86
N SER A 197 -12.98 10.62 2.99
CA SER A 197 -12.53 12.01 3.23
C SER A 197 -11.01 12.16 3.22
N LEU A 198 -10.27 11.17 3.72
CA LEU A 198 -8.81 11.17 3.65
C LEU A 198 -8.34 10.87 2.22
N GLN A 199 -8.96 9.92 1.52
CA GLN A 199 -8.64 9.65 0.12
C GLN A 199 -8.84 10.89 -0.77
N ASP A 200 -9.95 11.62 -0.59
CA ASP A 200 -10.25 12.86 -1.31
C ASP A 200 -9.22 13.96 -0.99
N ARG A 201 -8.82 14.09 0.30
CA ARG A 201 -7.76 15.01 0.70
C ARG A 201 -6.43 14.68 0.02
N LEU A 202 -6.04 13.41 -0.03
CA LEU A 202 -4.80 12.97 -0.67
C LEU A 202 -4.80 13.29 -2.17
N LEU A 203 -5.92 13.05 -2.86
CA LEU A 203 -6.11 13.40 -4.28
C LEU A 203 -6.13 14.91 -4.53
N GLY A 204 -6.60 15.72 -3.57
CA GLY A 204 -6.55 17.17 -3.64
C GLY A 204 -5.15 17.75 -3.44
N GLU A 205 -4.32 17.10 -2.62
CA GLU A 205 -2.96 17.57 -2.30
C GLU A 205 -1.89 17.02 -3.26
N THR A 206 -2.13 15.88 -3.92
CA THR A 206 -1.22 15.28 -4.90
C THR A 206 -2.00 14.87 -6.15
N LYS A 207 -1.60 15.38 -7.31
CA LYS A 207 -2.29 15.09 -8.58
C LYS A 207 -1.97 13.69 -9.10
N VAL A 208 -2.92 13.09 -9.80
CA VAL A 208 -2.78 11.81 -10.52
C VAL A 208 -3.32 11.93 -11.93
N ASP A 209 -2.81 11.11 -12.85
CA ASP A 209 -3.29 11.08 -14.24
C ASP A 209 -4.59 10.28 -14.41
N ARG A 210 -4.88 9.38 -13.46
CA ARG A 210 -6.10 8.55 -13.51
C ARG A 210 -6.59 8.14 -12.14
N VAL A 211 -7.90 8.14 -11.97
CA VAL A 211 -8.59 7.60 -10.79
C VAL A 211 -9.59 6.55 -11.23
N GLU A 212 -9.53 5.36 -10.66
CA GLU A 212 -10.59 4.35 -10.74
C GLU A 212 -11.24 4.20 -9.36
N SER A 213 -12.46 3.71 -9.30
CA SER A 213 -13.18 3.50 -8.03
C SER A 213 -13.79 2.10 -7.96
N ILE A 214 -13.68 1.50 -6.77
CA ILE A 214 -14.25 0.19 -6.46
C ILE A 214 -15.12 0.36 -5.21
N ALA A 215 -16.36 -0.15 -5.27
CA ALA A 215 -17.27 -0.21 -4.14
C ALA A 215 -16.89 -1.38 -3.24
N ALA A 216 -15.79 -1.21 -2.51
CA ALA A 216 -15.22 -2.19 -1.60
C ALA A 216 -14.70 -1.52 -0.32
N SER A 217 -14.58 -2.30 0.74
CA SER A 217 -13.86 -1.87 1.95
C SER A 217 -12.34 -1.87 1.71
N HIS A 218 -11.54 -1.71 2.76
CA HIS A 218 -10.08 -1.53 2.66
C HIS A 218 -9.35 -2.68 1.96
N SER A 219 -9.88 -3.91 2.02
CA SER A 219 -9.21 -5.11 1.51
C SER A 219 -9.79 -5.63 0.20
N ALA A 220 -9.94 -4.75 -0.80
CA ALA A 220 -10.43 -5.12 -2.13
C ALA A 220 -9.64 -6.25 -2.80
N TYR A 221 -8.38 -6.49 -2.40
CA TYR A 221 -7.58 -7.65 -2.82
C TYR A 221 -8.12 -9.00 -2.31
N PHE A 222 -9.06 -9.00 -1.36
CA PHE A 222 -9.79 -10.19 -0.91
C PHE A 222 -11.24 -10.20 -1.38
N SER A 223 -11.96 -9.09 -1.22
CA SER A 223 -13.39 -9.03 -1.52
C SER A 223 -13.69 -8.96 -3.01
N GLN A 224 -12.84 -8.29 -3.81
CA GLN A 224 -13.06 -8.07 -5.26
C GLN A 224 -11.74 -8.18 -6.06
N PRO A 225 -11.03 -9.32 -6.00
CA PRO A 225 -9.69 -9.44 -6.56
C PRO A 225 -9.64 -9.29 -8.09
N GLU A 226 -10.64 -9.80 -8.81
CA GLU A 226 -10.73 -9.67 -10.27
C GLU A 226 -10.97 -8.21 -10.68
N ARG A 227 -11.93 -7.54 -10.03
CA ARG A 227 -12.23 -6.13 -10.29
C ARG A 227 -11.06 -5.22 -9.94
N LEU A 228 -10.30 -5.56 -8.90
CA LEU A 228 -9.06 -4.86 -8.56
C LEU A 228 -7.99 -5.07 -9.64
N ALA A 229 -7.81 -6.30 -10.14
CA ALA A 229 -6.90 -6.57 -11.25
C ALA A 229 -7.29 -5.78 -12.51
N GLU A 230 -8.57 -5.76 -12.88
CA GLU A 230 -9.09 -4.97 -14.00
C GLU A 230 -8.80 -3.47 -13.83
N ALA A 231 -9.04 -2.89 -12.65
CA ALA A 231 -8.74 -1.50 -12.37
C ALA A 231 -7.24 -1.20 -12.48
N VAL A 232 -6.38 -2.10 -11.98
CA VAL A 232 -4.92 -2.00 -12.12
C VAL A 232 -4.51 -2.01 -13.59
N LEU A 233 -5.02 -2.96 -14.40
CA LEU A 233 -4.69 -3.08 -15.82
C LEU A 233 -5.19 -1.89 -16.64
N LYS A 234 -6.41 -1.44 -16.36
CA LYS A 234 -7.02 -0.24 -16.96
C LYS A 234 -6.17 1.00 -16.69
N ILE A 235 -5.75 1.24 -15.44
CA ILE A 235 -4.81 2.32 -15.13
C ILE A 235 -3.46 2.09 -15.82
N ALA A 236 -3.03 0.83 -15.93
CA ALA A 236 -1.77 0.50 -16.55
C ALA A 236 -1.73 0.71 -18.08
N GLY A 237 -2.90 0.85 -18.73
CA GLY A 237 -3.04 0.87 -20.18
C GLY A 237 -2.73 -0.50 -20.79
N ARG A 238 -3.19 -1.56 -20.12
CA ARG A 238 -2.95 -2.96 -20.48
C ARG A 238 -4.26 -3.68 -20.74
#